data_AF-A0A0U3F800-F1
#
_entry.id   AF-A0A0U3F800-F1
#
_cell.length_a   1.000
_cell.length_b   1.000
_cell.length_c   1.000
_cell.angle_alpha   90.00
_cell.angle_beta   90.00
_cell.angle_gamma   90.00
#
_symmetry.space_group_name_H-M   'P 1'
#
loop_
_entity.id
_entity.type
_entity.pdbx_description
1 polymer ?
#
loop_
_entity_poly.entity_id
_entity_poly.type
_entity_poly.pdbx_seq_one_letter_code
_entity_poly.pdbx_strand_id
1 'polypeptide(L)'
;MKISTRLCLGFAAMLLLIVLLVSLAWSKMSEVDQQFHLTMDERYPTVKMLLSVKDANGQVARAMRDAIILNDKAEIAQQFAQIAEISKTTAATLEKLNKVLRTPEGQRGLAELNQARGEYRVVRERVTQAVEAGEMELAKTVLLKDMRPKHLAYMAAVDKLVQQSETQMQQDAQLASTEIDDTQLQLLGLGVLALMLAVGCSWWLIRSITVPLEAAVRVASGVAAGDLAMPIDGSGSNETARLLAAMQQMQSRLADIVKGVRANAEGVATASAQISSGNSDLSLRTEQQASALQQTAASMEQLGSTVRGNADNAQSANQLAQAASQVALKGGVAVGQVVGTMRAISDSSRKIADIIGVIDGIAFQTNILALNAAVEAARAGEQGRGFAVVASEVRTLAGRSAEAAREIKSLINASVERVELGCAQVDSAGATIEEVVAAIRSVTDIMGEISAASREQSSGVSQVGEAVAHMDRATQENAALVEQSAAAAESLKLQAQQLVGSVAVFKLAS
;
A
#
# COMPACT_ATOMS: atom_id res chain seq x y z
N MET A 1 -37.40 0.36 10.09
CA MET A 1 -38.15 0.94 8.95
C MET A 1 -37.21 1.80 8.13
N LYS A 2 -37.33 1.74 6.81
CA LYS A 2 -36.56 2.58 5.90
C LYS A 2 -36.88 4.05 6.14
N ILE A 3 -35.93 4.95 5.88
CA ILE A 3 -36.16 6.40 5.96
C ILE A 3 -37.34 6.81 5.08
N SER A 4 -37.41 6.27 3.85
CA SER A 4 -38.51 6.54 2.92
C SER A 4 -39.87 6.13 3.47
N THR A 5 -39.98 4.98 4.15
CA THR A 5 -41.23 4.53 4.76
C THR A 5 -41.67 5.43 5.91
N ARG A 6 -40.73 5.94 6.72
CA ARG A 6 -41.03 6.87 7.83
C ARG A 6 -41.52 8.22 7.31
N LEU A 7 -40.84 8.78 6.30
CA LEU A 7 -41.25 10.03 5.65
C LEU A 7 -42.64 9.88 5.01
N CYS A 8 -42.87 8.80 4.26
CA CYS A 8 -44.15 8.55 3.62
C CYS A 8 -45.30 8.44 4.64
N LEU A 9 -45.10 7.72 5.75
CA LEU A 9 -46.11 7.62 6.82
C LEU A 9 -46.39 8.97 7.48
N GLY A 10 -45.35 9.77 7.77
CA GLY A 10 -45.52 11.10 8.36
C GLY A 10 -46.30 12.06 7.45
N PHE A 11 -45.95 12.11 6.15
CA PHE A 11 -46.66 12.92 5.17
C PHE A 11 -48.08 12.41 4.91
N ALA A 12 -48.29 11.10 4.79
CA ALA A 12 -49.61 10.51 4.58
C ALA A 12 -50.56 10.81 5.75
N ALA A 13 -50.07 10.71 7.00
CA ALA A 13 -50.85 11.08 8.17
C ALA A 13 -51.25 12.56 8.17
N MET A 14 -50.32 13.46 7.81
CA MET A 14 -50.59 14.90 7.72
C MET A 14 -51.61 15.23 6.62
N LEU A 15 -51.45 14.64 5.43
CA LEU A 15 -52.39 14.82 4.32
C LEU A 15 -53.79 14.32 4.66
N LEU A 16 -53.90 13.16 5.31
CA LEU A 16 -55.18 12.62 5.76
C LEU A 16 -55.88 13.55 6.75
N LEU A 17 -55.12 14.17 7.65
CA LEU A 17 -55.65 15.12 8.63
C LEU A 17 -56.12 16.43 7.97
N ILE A 18 -55.38 16.93 6.97
CA ILE A 18 -55.80 18.08 6.16
C ILE A 18 -57.10 17.77 5.41
N VAL A 19 -57.20 16.58 4.79
CA VAL A 19 -58.43 16.16 4.08
C VAL A 19 -59.61 16.08 5.04
N LEU A 20 -59.44 15.54 6.25
CA LEU A 20 -60.48 15.50 7.27
C LEU A 20 -60.92 16.90 7.72
N LEU A 21 -59.96 17.81 7.96
CA LEU A 21 -60.24 19.21 8.33
C LEU A 21 -61.06 19.92 7.24
N VAL A 22 -60.62 19.82 5.98
CA VAL A 22 -61.30 20.44 4.84
C VAL A 22 -62.69 19.85 4.64
N SER A 23 -62.83 18.52 4.75
CA SER A 23 -64.13 17.85 4.61
C SER A 23 -65.12 18.26 5.71
N LEU A 24 -64.67 18.39 6.95
CA LEU A 24 -65.52 18.79 8.07
C LEU A 24 -65.92 20.27 7.96
N ALA A 25 -64.98 21.15 7.62
CA ALA A 25 -65.25 22.57 7.37
C ALA A 25 -66.26 22.75 6.22
N TRP A 26 -66.11 21.99 5.13
CA TRP A 26 -67.03 22.04 4.00
C TRP A 26 -68.45 21.59 4.37
N SER A 27 -68.57 20.48 5.10
CA SER A 27 -69.88 19.98 5.57
C SER A 27 -70.61 20.99 6.44
N LYS A 28 -69.90 21.63 7.38
CA LYS A 28 -70.51 22.61 8.29
C LYS A 28 -70.84 23.94 7.62
N MET A 29 -70.04 24.38 6.65
CA MET A 29 -70.37 25.56 5.84
C MET A 29 -71.69 25.37 5.07
N SER A 30 -71.96 24.16 4.57
CA SER A 30 -73.22 23.84 3.88
C SER A 30 -74.45 23.91 4.80
N GLU A 31 -74.32 23.54 6.07
CA GLU A 31 -75.41 23.63 7.07
C GLU A 31 -75.74 25.10 7.38
N VAL A 32 -74.71 25.94 7.58
CA VAL A 32 -74.86 27.38 7.83
C VAL A 32 -75.52 28.09 6.64
N ASP A 33 -75.12 27.74 5.41
CA ASP A 33 -75.71 28.28 4.18
C ASP A 33 -77.21 27.97 4.07
N GLN A 34 -77.60 26.73 4.39
CA GLN A 34 -79.00 26.31 4.38
C GLN A 34 -79.85 27.07 5.42
N GLN A 35 -79.35 27.27 6.63
CA GLN A 35 -80.05 28.02 7.69
C GLN A 35 -80.16 29.51 7.37
N PHE A 36 -79.13 30.08 6.73
CA PHE A 36 -79.14 31.46 6.26
C PHE A 36 -80.25 31.67 5.22
N HIS A 37 -80.35 30.77 4.22
CA HIS A 37 -81.40 30.83 3.21
C HIS A 37 -82.81 30.67 3.81
N LEU A 38 -83.01 29.74 4.76
CA LEU A 38 -84.30 29.59 5.44
C LEU A 38 -84.74 30.90 6.13
N THR A 39 -83.81 31.56 6.81
CA THR A 39 -84.10 32.79 7.56
C THR A 39 -84.35 33.98 6.61
N MET A 40 -83.49 34.18 5.60
CA MET A 40 -83.53 35.34 4.72
C MET A 40 -84.58 35.23 3.62
N ASP A 41 -84.77 34.05 3.03
CA ASP A 41 -85.63 33.85 1.86
C ASP A 41 -87.05 33.41 2.23
N GLU A 42 -87.25 32.78 3.40
CA GLU A 42 -88.58 32.32 3.83
C GLU A 42 -89.13 33.12 5.03
N ARG A 43 -88.39 33.20 6.15
CA ARG A 43 -88.91 33.79 7.40
C ARG A 43 -89.08 35.30 7.32
N TYR A 44 -88.06 36.02 6.86
CA TYR A 44 -88.09 37.48 6.79
C TYR A 44 -89.18 38.02 5.84
N PRO A 45 -89.35 37.50 4.60
CA PRO A 45 -90.43 37.92 3.72
C PRO A 45 -91.82 37.65 4.30
N THR A 46 -92.00 36.53 5.02
CA THR A 46 -93.28 36.18 5.67
C THR A 46 -93.71 37.24 6.69
N VAL A 47 -92.81 37.64 7.59
CA VAL A 47 -93.06 38.71 8.57
C VAL A 47 -93.40 40.02 7.85
N LYS A 48 -92.61 40.38 6.82
CA LYS A 48 -92.85 41.60 6.03
C LYS A 48 -94.22 41.60 5.35
N MET A 49 -94.67 40.46 4.81
CA MET A 49 -95.99 40.32 4.19
C MET A 49 -97.12 40.47 5.20
N LEU A 50 -96.98 39.90 6.41
CA LEU A 50 -97.96 40.07 7.48
C LEU A 50 -98.06 41.52 7.96
N LEU A 51 -96.92 42.22 8.09
CA LEU A 51 -96.89 43.66 8.38
C LEU A 51 -97.55 44.50 7.28
N SER A 52 -97.39 44.10 6.01
CA SER A 52 -98.10 44.75 4.90
C SER A 52 -99.63 44.55 4.99
N VAL A 53 -100.10 43.37 5.38
CA VAL A 53 -101.53 43.12 5.66
C VAL A 53 -102.01 43.96 6.84
N LYS A 54 -101.18 44.11 7.88
CA LYS A 54 -101.49 44.95 9.04
C LYS A 54 -101.72 46.40 8.63
N ASP A 55 -100.78 46.97 7.87
CA ASP A 55 -100.87 48.34 7.40
C ASP A 55 -102.05 48.55 6.44
N ALA A 56 -102.26 47.62 5.50
CA ALA A 56 -103.39 47.65 4.58
C ALA A 56 -104.75 47.68 5.30
N ASN A 57 -104.93 46.88 6.35
CA ASN A 57 -106.16 46.91 7.15
C ASN A 57 -106.33 48.26 7.88
N GLY A 58 -105.24 48.83 8.41
CA GLY A 58 -105.25 50.17 9.00
C GLY A 58 -105.64 51.25 7.99
N GLN A 59 -105.14 51.18 6.76
CA GLN A 59 -105.50 52.10 5.68
C GLN A 59 -106.99 51.99 5.31
N VAL A 60 -107.53 50.76 5.19
CA VAL A 60 -108.95 50.53 4.90
C VAL A 60 -109.85 51.13 5.99
N ALA A 61 -109.49 50.97 7.26
CA ALA A 61 -110.27 51.54 8.36
C ALA A 61 -110.26 53.08 8.37
N ARG A 62 -109.13 53.71 8.00
CA ARG A 62 -109.03 55.16 7.82
C ARG A 62 -109.89 55.63 6.64
N ALA A 63 -109.73 55.03 5.47
CA ALA A 63 -110.52 55.37 4.29
C ALA A 63 -112.04 55.22 4.50
N MET A 64 -112.46 54.18 5.25
CA MET A 64 -113.86 53.99 5.65
C MET A 64 -114.35 55.08 6.60
N ARG A 65 -113.49 55.58 7.48
CA ARG A 65 -113.81 56.70 8.38
C ARG A 65 -113.92 57.99 7.58
N ASP A 66 -112.99 58.23 6.66
CA ASP A 66 -112.96 59.42 5.81
C ASP A 66 -114.22 59.47 4.92
N ALA A 67 -114.65 58.34 4.35
CA ALA A 67 -115.89 58.25 3.57
C ALA A 67 -117.17 58.66 4.34
N ILE A 68 -117.15 58.64 5.68
CA ILE A 68 -118.27 59.11 6.53
C ILE A 68 -118.12 60.58 6.94
N ILE A 69 -116.88 61.10 6.97
CA ILE A 69 -116.57 62.47 7.38
C ILE A 69 -116.67 63.45 6.20
N LEU A 70 -116.32 63.00 5.00
CA LEU A 70 -116.32 63.79 3.78
C LEU A 70 -117.75 64.11 3.33
N ASN A 71 -117.94 65.30 2.75
CA ASN A 71 -119.23 65.76 2.22
C ASN A 71 -119.29 65.72 0.68
N ASP A 72 -118.15 65.51 0.00
CA ASP A 72 -118.05 65.45 -1.45
C ASP A 72 -118.21 64.01 -1.96
N LYS A 73 -119.16 63.79 -2.89
CA LYS A 73 -119.45 62.47 -3.45
C LYS A 73 -118.29 61.88 -4.28
N ALA A 74 -117.51 62.71 -4.96
CA ALA A 74 -116.36 62.27 -5.75
C ALA A 74 -115.22 61.80 -4.85
N GLU A 75 -114.97 62.50 -3.74
CA GLU A 75 -113.95 62.10 -2.76
C GLU A 75 -114.35 60.81 -2.02
N ILE A 76 -115.63 60.65 -1.68
CA ILE A 76 -116.16 59.39 -1.09
C ILE A 76 -115.96 58.22 -2.07
N ALA A 77 -116.28 58.41 -3.36
CA ALA A 77 -116.09 57.37 -4.37
C ALA A 77 -114.60 57.00 -4.52
N GLN A 78 -113.69 57.97 -4.42
CA GLN A 78 -112.25 57.73 -4.43
C GLN A 78 -111.80 56.88 -3.22
N GLN A 79 -112.33 57.13 -2.02
CA GLN A 79 -112.03 56.30 -0.84
C GLN A 79 -112.48 54.86 -1.04
N PHE A 80 -113.68 54.63 -1.59
CA PHE A 80 -114.16 53.28 -1.88
C PHE A 80 -113.35 52.58 -2.98
N ALA A 81 -112.91 53.30 -4.01
CA ALA A 81 -111.99 52.77 -5.03
C ALA A 81 -110.64 52.35 -4.41
N GLN A 82 -110.08 53.17 -3.52
CA GLN A 82 -108.84 52.85 -2.80
C GLN A 82 -109.02 51.63 -1.89
N ILE A 83 -110.14 51.52 -1.19
CA ILE A 83 -110.48 50.35 -0.37
C ILE A 83 -110.58 49.08 -1.22
N ALA A 84 -111.17 49.16 -2.42
CA ALA A 84 -111.26 48.04 -3.34
C ALA A 84 -109.86 47.56 -3.78
N GLU A 85 -108.98 48.48 -4.15
CA GLU A 85 -107.61 48.15 -4.57
C GLU A 85 -106.77 47.58 -3.42
N ILE A 86 -106.84 48.18 -2.22
CA ILE A 86 -106.18 47.64 -1.02
C ILE A 86 -106.75 46.25 -0.67
N SER A 87 -108.06 46.04 -0.83
CA SER A 87 -108.68 44.73 -0.58
C SER A 87 -108.18 43.66 -1.55
N LYS A 88 -107.94 44.03 -2.82
CA LYS A 88 -107.41 43.16 -3.87
C LYS A 88 -105.94 42.80 -3.60
N THR A 89 -105.10 43.78 -3.29
CA THR A 89 -103.69 43.52 -2.95
C THR A 89 -103.56 42.70 -1.66
N THR A 90 -104.38 42.98 -0.65
CA THR A 90 -104.44 42.19 0.59
C THR A 90 -104.86 40.74 0.31
N ALA A 91 -105.81 40.50 -0.60
CA ALA A 91 -106.19 39.15 -0.99
C ALA A 91 -105.01 38.39 -1.64
N ALA A 92 -104.29 39.04 -2.56
CA ALA A 92 -103.12 38.47 -3.22
C ALA A 92 -101.97 38.18 -2.23
N THR A 93 -101.73 39.08 -1.27
CA THR A 93 -100.73 38.88 -0.20
C THR A 93 -101.11 37.70 0.69
N LEU A 94 -102.40 37.55 1.04
CA LEU A 94 -102.86 36.41 1.85
C LEU A 94 -102.81 35.08 1.09
N GLU A 95 -103.03 35.06 -0.22
CA GLU A 95 -102.85 33.85 -1.04
C GLU A 95 -101.37 33.43 -1.07
N LYS A 96 -100.46 34.40 -1.21
CA LYS A 96 -99.01 34.12 -1.12
C LYS A 96 -98.63 33.64 0.27
N LEU A 97 -99.13 34.26 1.34
CA LEU A 97 -98.92 33.80 2.72
C LEU A 97 -99.43 32.37 2.94
N ASN A 98 -100.53 31.97 2.30
CA ASN A 98 -101.03 30.59 2.35
C ASN A 98 -100.06 29.57 1.73
N LYS A 99 -99.22 29.97 0.77
CA LYS A 99 -98.22 29.09 0.13
C LYS A 99 -96.95 28.95 0.97
N VAL A 100 -96.63 29.96 1.79
CA VAL A 100 -95.39 30.04 2.58
C VAL A 100 -95.61 29.56 4.02
N LEU A 101 -96.74 29.89 4.66
CA LEU A 101 -97.11 29.41 5.99
C LEU A 101 -97.59 27.95 5.94
N ARG A 102 -96.63 27.02 5.94
CA ARG A 102 -96.89 25.57 5.87
C ARG A 102 -96.97 24.87 7.22
N THR A 103 -96.55 25.54 8.30
CA THR A 103 -96.59 24.96 9.64
C THR A 103 -98.05 24.83 10.12
N PRO A 104 -98.39 23.78 10.89
CA PRO A 104 -99.74 23.62 11.45
C PRO A 104 -100.22 24.87 12.20
N GLU A 105 -99.33 25.50 12.96
CA GLU A 105 -99.61 26.70 13.72
C GLU A 105 -99.75 27.93 12.83
N GLY A 106 -98.94 28.05 11.77
CA GLY A 106 -99.02 29.14 10.79
C GLY A 106 -100.29 29.09 9.96
N GLN A 107 -100.70 27.89 9.53
CA GLN A 107 -101.97 27.67 8.83
C GLN A 107 -103.17 27.98 9.72
N ARG A 108 -103.12 27.57 11.00
CA ARG A 108 -104.16 27.90 11.98
C ARG A 108 -104.27 29.41 12.18
N GLY A 109 -103.15 30.10 12.37
CA GLY A 109 -103.15 31.56 12.52
C GLY A 109 -103.65 32.29 11.27
N LEU A 110 -103.30 31.80 10.07
CA LEU A 110 -103.81 32.35 8.81
C LEU A 110 -105.32 32.13 8.64
N ALA A 111 -105.84 30.99 9.09
CA ALA A 111 -107.27 30.71 9.11
C ALA A 111 -108.02 31.65 10.07
N GLU A 112 -107.51 31.85 11.30
CA GLU A 112 -108.04 32.81 12.28
C GLU A 112 -108.06 34.24 11.71
N LEU A 113 -106.98 34.65 11.04
CA LEU A 113 -106.87 35.93 10.35
C LEU A 113 -107.92 36.06 9.23
N ASN A 114 -108.04 35.06 8.36
CA ASN A 114 -109.00 35.07 7.25
C ASN A 114 -110.45 35.10 7.73
N GLN A 115 -110.77 34.40 8.82
CA GLN A 115 -112.08 34.47 9.45
C GLN A 115 -112.37 35.90 9.95
N ALA A 116 -111.47 36.49 10.73
CA ALA A 116 -111.63 37.85 11.25
C ALA A 116 -111.75 38.89 10.11
N ARG A 117 -110.97 38.73 9.03
CA ARG A 117 -111.07 39.53 7.81
C ARG A 117 -112.43 39.39 7.14
N GLY A 118 -112.96 38.17 7.04
CA GLY A 118 -114.27 37.88 6.47
C GLY A 118 -115.38 38.59 7.23
N GLU A 119 -115.38 38.47 8.56
CA GLU A 119 -116.35 39.14 9.44
C GLU A 119 -116.26 40.67 9.34
N TYR A 120 -115.04 41.22 9.30
CA TYR A 120 -114.82 42.65 9.10
C TYR A 120 -115.34 43.14 7.74
N ARG A 121 -115.12 42.37 6.67
CA ARG A 121 -115.59 42.71 5.31
C ARG A 121 -117.11 42.80 5.22
N VAL A 122 -117.84 41.88 5.85
CA VAL A 122 -119.32 41.88 5.84
C VAL A 122 -119.87 43.15 6.48
N VAL A 123 -119.34 43.57 7.63
CA VAL A 123 -119.81 44.79 8.29
C VAL A 123 -119.36 46.04 7.52
N ARG A 124 -118.18 46.00 6.92
CA ARG A 124 -117.68 47.07 6.05
C ARG A 124 -118.60 47.31 4.84
N GLU A 125 -119.09 46.25 4.22
CA GLU A 125 -120.03 46.36 3.09
C GLU A 125 -121.37 46.98 3.51
N ARG A 126 -121.87 46.67 4.71
CA ARG A 126 -123.04 47.35 5.29
C ARG A 126 -122.80 48.86 5.47
N VAL A 127 -121.60 49.26 5.86
CA VAL A 127 -121.22 50.68 5.96
C VAL A 127 -121.19 51.33 4.57
N THR A 128 -120.57 50.68 3.57
CA THR A 128 -120.56 51.19 2.18
C THR A 128 -121.99 51.40 1.66
N GLN A 129 -122.86 50.40 1.81
CA GLN A 129 -124.25 50.47 1.34
C GLN A 129 -125.02 51.61 2.02
N ALA A 130 -124.84 51.81 3.33
CA ALA A 130 -125.48 52.91 4.06
C ALA A 130 -124.98 54.29 3.58
N VAL A 131 -123.69 54.42 3.27
CA VAL A 131 -123.12 55.68 2.70
C VAL A 131 -123.65 55.92 1.29
N GLU A 132 -123.70 54.89 0.43
CA GLU A 132 -124.21 54.99 -0.94
C GLU A 132 -125.72 55.31 -0.99
N ALA A 133 -126.50 54.77 -0.05
CA ALA A 133 -127.93 55.06 0.12
C ALA A 133 -128.21 56.46 0.72
N GLY A 134 -127.17 57.19 1.16
CA GLY A 134 -127.29 58.51 1.80
C GLY A 134 -127.70 58.47 3.27
N GLU A 135 -127.72 57.29 3.91
CA GLU A 135 -128.13 57.08 5.30
C GLU A 135 -126.95 57.29 6.28
N MET A 136 -126.43 58.52 6.33
CA MET A 136 -125.15 58.79 7.02
C MET A 136 -125.16 58.53 8.54
N GLU A 137 -126.29 58.73 9.22
CA GLU A 137 -126.42 58.42 10.65
C GLU A 137 -126.44 56.90 10.93
N LEU A 138 -127.03 56.12 10.02
CA LEU A 138 -126.95 54.66 10.08
C LEU A 138 -125.51 54.20 9.82
N ALA A 139 -124.84 54.77 8.81
CA ALA A 139 -123.45 54.46 8.48
C ALA A 139 -122.51 54.71 9.68
N LYS A 140 -122.65 55.85 10.37
CA LYS A 140 -121.87 56.16 11.59
C LYS A 140 -122.12 55.15 12.71
N THR A 141 -123.37 54.78 12.93
CA THR A 141 -123.75 53.82 13.97
C THR A 141 -123.16 52.45 13.71
N VAL A 142 -123.30 51.95 12.46
CA VAL A 142 -122.73 50.66 12.04
C VAL A 142 -121.21 50.70 12.08
N LEU A 143 -120.56 51.80 11.67
CA LEU A 143 -119.10 51.93 11.76
C LEU A 143 -118.59 51.84 13.20
N LEU A 144 -119.23 52.56 14.13
CA LEU A 144 -118.75 52.64 15.52
C LEU A 144 -119.11 51.41 16.35
N LYS A 145 -120.33 50.89 16.23
CA LYS A 145 -120.82 49.78 17.07
C LYS A 145 -120.52 48.40 16.49
N ASP A 146 -120.66 48.23 15.17
CA ASP A 146 -120.53 46.91 14.54
C ASP A 146 -119.14 46.71 13.91
N MET A 147 -118.65 47.71 13.14
CA MET A 147 -117.44 47.56 12.33
C MET A 147 -116.16 47.68 13.17
N ARG A 148 -116.10 48.64 14.10
CA ARG A 148 -114.90 48.89 14.92
C ARG A 148 -114.46 47.67 15.76
N PRO A 149 -115.35 46.93 16.45
CA PRO A 149 -114.94 45.71 17.14
C PRO A 149 -114.37 44.64 16.20
N LYS A 150 -114.96 44.48 15.01
CA LYS A 150 -114.48 43.54 13.99
C LYS A 150 -113.14 43.95 13.38
N HIS A 151 -112.92 45.25 13.19
CA HIS A 151 -111.62 45.78 12.78
C HIS A 151 -110.53 45.48 13.81
N LEU A 152 -110.80 45.72 15.10
CA LEU A 152 -109.87 45.41 16.19
C LEU A 152 -109.58 43.91 16.29
N ALA A 153 -110.60 43.06 16.13
CA ALA A 153 -110.42 41.60 16.09
C ALA A 153 -109.53 41.17 14.90
N TYR A 154 -109.72 41.77 13.72
CA TYR A 154 -108.85 41.51 12.58
C TYR A 154 -107.41 42.00 12.85
N MET A 155 -107.22 43.18 13.45
CA MET A 155 -105.88 43.65 13.83
C MET A 155 -105.20 42.73 14.84
N ALA A 156 -105.92 42.29 15.87
CA ALA A 156 -105.38 41.36 16.85
C ALA A 156 -104.97 40.01 16.22
N ALA A 157 -105.74 39.50 15.26
CA ALA A 157 -105.39 38.27 14.55
C ALA A 157 -104.12 38.43 13.68
N VAL A 158 -103.96 39.59 13.02
CA VAL A 158 -102.73 39.91 12.28
C VAL A 158 -101.53 40.05 13.22
N ASP A 159 -101.69 40.79 14.32
CA ASP A 159 -100.62 41.01 15.32
C ASP A 159 -100.13 39.72 15.96
N LYS A 160 -101.07 38.84 16.32
CA LYS A 160 -100.74 37.52 16.85
C LYS A 160 -99.89 36.71 15.86
N LEU A 161 -100.25 36.73 14.58
CA LEU A 161 -99.52 35.98 13.56
C LEU A 161 -98.16 36.61 13.21
N VAL A 162 -98.05 37.95 13.25
CA VAL A 162 -96.76 38.67 13.15
C VAL A 162 -95.85 38.27 14.30
N GLN A 163 -96.32 38.39 15.56
CA GLN A 163 -95.51 38.08 16.74
C GLN A 163 -95.04 36.63 16.77
N GLN A 164 -95.90 35.70 16.35
CA GLN A 164 -95.54 34.30 16.23
C GLN A 164 -94.44 34.08 15.17
N SER A 165 -94.57 34.70 14.01
CA SER A 165 -93.60 34.57 12.91
C SER A 165 -92.26 35.24 13.27
N GLU A 166 -92.28 36.36 13.99
CA GLU A 166 -91.09 37.03 14.52
C GLU A 166 -90.37 36.18 15.56
N THR A 167 -91.09 35.58 16.51
CA THR A 167 -90.52 34.67 17.51
C THR A 167 -89.83 33.48 16.85
N GLN A 168 -90.47 32.88 15.84
CA GLN A 168 -89.91 31.75 15.11
C GLN A 168 -88.64 32.14 14.33
N MET A 169 -88.65 33.30 13.66
CA MET A 169 -87.47 33.83 12.97
C MET A 169 -86.30 34.11 13.94
N GLN A 170 -86.58 34.62 15.14
CA GLN A 170 -85.55 34.86 16.16
C GLN A 170 -84.95 33.55 16.71
N GLN A 171 -85.78 32.52 16.89
CA GLN A 171 -85.31 31.19 17.32
C GLN A 171 -84.40 30.54 16.26
N ASP A 172 -84.82 30.55 14.99
CA ASP A 172 -84.03 30.01 13.88
C ASP A 172 -82.66 30.75 13.77
N ALA A 173 -82.65 32.07 13.95
CA ALA A 173 -81.42 32.87 13.96
C ALA A 173 -80.50 32.57 15.16
N GLN A 174 -81.04 32.32 16.35
CA GLN A 174 -80.26 31.95 17.54
C GLN A 174 -79.65 30.56 17.42
N LEU A 175 -80.39 29.60 16.85
CA LEU A 175 -79.88 28.25 16.58
C LEU A 175 -78.71 28.31 15.59
N ALA A 176 -78.84 29.08 14.50
CA ALA A 176 -77.76 29.29 13.55
C ALA A 176 -76.51 29.92 14.20
N SER A 177 -76.68 30.90 15.10
CA SER A 177 -75.56 31.51 15.83
C SER A 177 -74.85 30.52 16.75
N THR A 178 -75.61 29.66 17.45
CA THR A 178 -75.04 28.67 18.38
C THR A 178 -74.31 27.56 17.62
N GLU A 179 -74.85 27.12 16.48
CA GLU A 179 -74.17 26.14 15.61
C GLU A 179 -72.86 26.68 15.03
N ILE A 180 -72.77 27.98 14.75
CA ILE A 180 -71.51 28.62 14.32
C ILE A 180 -70.46 28.57 15.43
N ASP A 181 -70.82 28.92 16.67
CA ASP A 181 -69.88 28.92 17.80
C ASP A 181 -69.35 27.50 18.10
N ASP A 182 -70.23 26.49 18.11
CA ASP A 182 -69.84 25.09 18.29
C ASP A 182 -68.93 24.59 17.15
N THR A 183 -69.22 24.98 15.92
CA THR A 183 -68.40 24.65 14.74
C THR A 183 -67.00 25.26 14.84
N GLN A 184 -66.88 26.51 15.27
CA GLN A 184 -65.59 27.18 15.46
C GLN A 184 -64.75 26.47 16.53
N LEU A 185 -65.35 26.06 17.65
CA LEU A 185 -64.65 25.34 18.71
C LEU A 185 -64.14 23.97 18.25
N GLN A 186 -64.96 23.22 17.49
CA GLN A 186 -64.56 21.93 16.92
C GLN A 186 -63.41 22.06 15.91
N LEU A 187 -63.48 23.04 14.99
CA LEU A 187 -62.41 23.32 14.03
C LEU A 187 -61.11 23.73 14.73
N LEU A 188 -61.19 24.55 15.78
CA LEU A 188 -60.03 24.95 16.56
C LEU A 188 -59.42 23.75 17.30
N GLY A 189 -60.24 22.91 17.94
CA GLY A 189 -59.78 21.69 18.61
C GLY A 189 -59.06 20.73 17.66
N LEU A 190 -59.62 20.50 16.47
CA LEU A 190 -59.04 19.62 15.47
C LEU A 190 -57.77 20.21 14.85
N GLY A 191 -57.71 21.53 14.68
CA GLY A 191 -56.51 22.26 14.25
C GLY A 191 -55.35 22.17 15.26
N VAL A 192 -55.64 22.30 16.56
CA VAL A 192 -54.62 22.13 17.62
C VAL A 192 -54.12 20.69 17.68
N LEU A 193 -55.00 19.69 17.53
CA LEU A 193 -54.61 18.28 17.45
C LEU A 193 -53.69 18.01 16.26
N ALA A 194 -54.02 18.59 15.10
CA ALA A 194 -53.19 18.48 13.90
C ALA A 194 -51.78 19.04 14.12
N LEU A 195 -51.68 20.20 14.78
CA LEU A 195 -50.40 20.84 15.10
C LEU A 195 -49.56 19.98 16.05
N MET A 196 -50.17 19.42 17.11
CA MET A 196 -49.47 18.55 18.06
C MET A 196 -48.90 17.31 17.38
N LEU A 197 -49.69 16.66 16.50
CA LEU A 197 -49.23 15.50 15.73
C LEU A 197 -48.11 15.87 14.76
N ALA A 198 -48.20 17.02 14.08
CA ALA A 198 -47.16 17.51 13.19
C ALA A 198 -45.82 17.74 13.92
N VAL A 199 -45.86 18.37 15.10
CA VAL A 199 -44.66 18.58 15.94
C VAL A 199 -44.09 17.24 16.42
N GLY A 200 -44.94 16.33 16.91
CA GLY A 200 -44.51 15.00 17.37
C GLY A 200 -43.86 14.16 16.28
N CYS A 201 -44.47 14.10 15.08
CA CYS A 201 -43.90 13.42 13.92
C CYS A 201 -42.59 14.05 13.47
N SER A 202 -42.50 15.38 13.46
CA SER A 202 -41.26 16.11 13.10
C SER A 202 -40.13 15.80 14.06
N TRP A 203 -40.39 15.86 15.38
CA TRP A 203 -39.39 15.54 16.40
C TRP A 203 -38.91 14.08 16.30
N TRP A 204 -39.82 13.14 16.08
CA TRP A 204 -39.48 11.73 15.88
C TRP A 204 -38.64 11.50 14.62
N LEU A 205 -39.00 12.12 13.49
CA LEU A 205 -38.23 12.02 12.25
C LEU A 205 -36.81 12.61 12.41
N ILE A 206 -36.70 13.83 12.94
CA ILE A 206 -35.42 14.52 13.18
C ILE A 206 -34.52 13.66 14.06
N ARG A 207 -35.02 13.20 15.21
CA ARG A 207 -34.22 12.37 16.15
C ARG A 207 -33.81 11.05 15.53
N SER A 208 -34.68 10.43 14.72
CA SER A 208 -34.42 9.11 14.13
C SER A 208 -33.46 9.11 12.94
N ILE A 209 -33.21 10.27 12.32
CA ILE A 209 -32.33 10.44 11.15
C ILE A 209 -31.04 11.17 11.55
N THR A 210 -31.15 12.30 12.24
CA THR A 210 -30.01 13.19 12.53
C THR A 210 -29.00 12.54 13.48
N VAL A 211 -29.46 11.87 14.54
CA VAL A 211 -28.57 11.24 15.54
C VAL A 211 -27.67 10.14 14.92
N PRO A 212 -28.18 9.19 14.12
CA PRO A 212 -27.31 8.23 13.41
C PRO A 212 -26.39 8.87 12.37
N LEU A 213 -26.82 9.94 11.69
CA LEU A 213 -25.99 10.67 10.73
C LEU A 213 -24.82 11.39 11.42
N GLU A 214 -25.05 12.02 12.56
CA GLU A 214 -23.97 12.60 13.39
C GLU A 214 -22.98 11.53 13.86
N ALA A 215 -23.46 10.32 14.20
CA ALA A 215 -22.58 9.20 14.50
C ALA A 215 -21.70 8.82 13.29
N ALA A 216 -22.27 8.74 12.09
CA ALA A 216 -21.50 8.47 10.87
C ALA A 216 -20.45 9.56 10.60
N VAL A 217 -20.80 10.84 10.81
CA VAL A 217 -19.84 11.96 10.70
C VAL A 217 -18.71 11.83 11.72
N ARG A 218 -19.01 11.50 12.98
CA ARG A 218 -17.98 11.28 14.00
C ARG A 218 -17.03 10.14 13.63
N VAL A 219 -17.56 9.03 13.11
CA VAL A 219 -16.75 7.90 12.64
C VAL A 219 -15.86 8.32 11.47
N ALA A 220 -16.40 9.04 10.48
CA ALA A 220 -15.61 9.53 9.34
C ALA A 220 -14.48 10.45 9.79
N SER A 221 -14.78 11.41 10.67
CA SER A 221 -13.80 12.32 11.26
C SER A 221 -12.76 11.58 12.11
N GLY A 222 -13.16 10.55 12.86
CA GLY A 222 -12.26 9.69 13.63
C GLY A 222 -11.28 8.96 12.72
N VAL A 223 -11.79 8.29 11.67
CA VAL A 223 -10.96 7.60 10.67
C VAL A 223 -10.01 8.58 9.97
N ALA A 224 -10.47 9.78 9.60
CA ALA A 224 -9.64 10.82 8.99
C ALA A 224 -8.54 11.34 9.94
N ALA A 225 -8.80 11.36 11.24
CA ALA A 225 -7.83 11.68 12.28
C ALA A 225 -6.92 10.50 12.67
N GLY A 226 -7.09 9.33 12.03
CA GLY A 226 -6.30 8.12 12.28
C GLY A 226 -6.87 7.21 13.38
N ASP A 227 -8.02 7.51 13.98
CA ASP A 227 -8.63 6.62 14.98
C ASP A 227 -9.40 5.47 14.33
N LEU A 228 -8.76 4.30 14.24
CA LEU A 228 -9.36 3.06 13.76
C LEU A 228 -9.79 2.13 14.91
N ALA A 229 -9.71 2.61 16.16
CA ALA A 229 -10.09 1.85 17.35
C ALA A 229 -11.51 2.17 17.84
N MET A 230 -12.09 3.28 17.36
CA MET A 230 -13.42 3.73 17.76
C MET A 230 -14.49 2.67 17.46
N PRO A 231 -15.30 2.26 18.46
CA PRO A 231 -16.39 1.31 18.24
C PRO A 231 -17.49 1.94 17.38
N ILE A 232 -17.94 1.20 16.36
CA ILE A 232 -19.01 1.61 15.45
C ILE A 232 -20.20 0.69 15.67
N ASP A 233 -21.29 1.23 16.20
CA ASP A 233 -22.55 0.49 16.33
C ASP A 233 -23.37 0.60 15.04
N GLY A 234 -23.21 -0.39 14.17
CA GLY A 234 -24.02 -0.57 12.96
C GLY A 234 -25.29 -1.40 13.18
N SER A 235 -25.73 -1.62 14.42
CA SER A 235 -26.89 -2.47 14.69
C SER A 235 -28.19 -1.84 14.16
N GLY A 236 -28.90 -2.58 13.32
CA GLY A 236 -30.18 -2.16 12.76
C GLY A 236 -30.39 -2.59 11.31
N SER A 237 -31.59 -2.35 10.81
CA SER A 237 -32.03 -2.77 9.47
C SER A 237 -32.39 -1.61 8.53
N ASN A 238 -32.16 -0.36 8.96
CA ASN A 238 -32.43 0.84 8.16
C ASN A 238 -31.18 1.31 7.40
N GLU A 239 -31.34 2.31 6.53
CA GLU A 239 -30.27 2.82 5.68
C GLU A 239 -29.10 3.41 6.48
N THR A 240 -29.36 4.06 7.61
CA THR A 240 -28.31 4.61 8.48
C THR A 240 -27.49 3.52 9.17
N ALA A 241 -28.13 2.43 9.61
CA ALA A 241 -27.41 1.27 10.16
C ALA A 241 -26.55 0.59 9.11
N ARG A 242 -27.06 0.45 7.87
CA ARG A 242 -26.28 -0.06 6.73
C ARG A 242 -25.07 0.82 6.41
N LEU A 243 -25.22 2.15 6.48
CA LEU A 243 -24.11 3.09 6.32
C LEU A 243 -23.04 2.88 7.41
N LEU A 244 -23.45 2.85 8.68
CA LEU A 244 -22.54 2.61 9.80
C LEU A 244 -21.84 1.25 9.71
N ALA A 245 -22.54 0.18 9.33
CA ALA A 245 -21.95 -1.14 9.10
C ALA A 245 -20.92 -1.14 7.94
N ALA A 246 -21.19 -0.43 6.85
CA ALA A 246 -20.23 -0.28 5.76
C ALA A 246 -18.98 0.51 6.20
N MET A 247 -19.16 1.54 7.03
CA MET A 247 -18.04 2.27 7.63
C MET A 247 -17.24 1.41 8.60
N GLN A 248 -17.88 0.53 9.37
CA GLN A 248 -17.21 -0.45 10.23
C GLN A 248 -16.35 -1.41 9.40
N GLN A 249 -16.89 -1.91 8.29
CA GLN A 249 -16.12 -2.77 7.38
C GLN A 249 -14.92 -2.02 6.79
N MET A 250 -15.10 -0.75 6.39
CA MET A 250 -14.01 0.10 5.90
C MET A 250 -12.93 0.32 6.98
N GLN A 251 -13.32 0.67 8.21
CA GLN A 251 -12.40 0.85 9.34
C GLN A 251 -11.61 -0.44 9.61
N SER A 252 -12.27 -1.60 9.65
CA SER A 252 -11.60 -2.89 9.86
C SER A 252 -10.59 -3.20 8.76
N ARG A 253 -10.94 -2.96 7.48
CA ARG A 253 -10.02 -3.19 6.36
C ARG A 253 -8.82 -2.25 6.40
N LEU A 254 -9.03 -0.97 6.75
CA LEU A 254 -7.93 -0.02 6.94
C LEU A 254 -7.04 -0.44 8.11
N ALA A 255 -7.62 -0.91 9.21
CA ALA A 255 -6.86 -1.40 10.36
C ALA A 255 -5.98 -2.60 9.99
N ASP A 256 -6.49 -3.54 9.19
CA ASP A 256 -5.71 -4.69 8.70
C ASP A 256 -4.56 -4.25 7.79
N ILE A 257 -4.79 -3.27 6.91
CA ILE A 257 -3.74 -2.71 6.03
C ILE A 257 -2.66 -2.04 6.88
N VAL A 258 -3.03 -1.22 7.86
CA VAL A 258 -2.09 -0.55 8.78
C VAL A 258 -1.27 -1.58 9.57
N LYS A 259 -1.91 -2.64 10.09
CA LYS A 259 -1.21 -3.75 10.76
C LYS A 259 -0.21 -4.44 9.82
N GLY A 260 -0.62 -4.75 8.59
CA GLY A 260 0.24 -5.37 7.59
C GLY A 260 1.44 -4.50 7.21
N VAL A 261 1.22 -3.21 6.97
CA VAL A 261 2.31 -2.25 6.65
C VAL A 261 3.28 -2.13 7.82
N ARG A 262 2.78 -2.02 9.06
CA ARG A 262 3.64 -1.96 10.24
C ARG A 262 4.49 -3.22 10.40
N ALA A 263 3.89 -4.41 10.31
CA ALA A 263 4.61 -5.67 10.43
C ALA A 263 5.66 -5.85 9.31
N ASN A 264 5.32 -5.49 8.07
CA ASN A 264 6.26 -5.53 6.96
C ASN A 264 7.43 -4.56 7.13
N ALA A 265 7.15 -3.34 7.61
CA ALA A 265 8.19 -2.35 7.86
C ALA A 265 9.11 -2.77 9.03
N GLU A 266 8.57 -3.31 10.12
CA GLU A 266 9.36 -3.90 11.21
C GLU A 266 10.22 -5.08 10.69
N GLY A 267 9.68 -5.89 9.78
CA GLY A 267 10.42 -6.94 9.07
C GLY A 267 11.58 -6.43 8.23
N VAL A 268 11.35 -5.38 7.41
CA VAL A 268 12.39 -4.74 6.60
C VAL A 268 13.48 -4.11 7.48
N ALA A 269 13.11 -3.46 8.59
CA ALA A 269 14.07 -2.89 9.53
C ALA A 269 14.96 -3.98 10.15
N THR A 270 14.36 -5.11 10.55
CA THR A 270 15.08 -6.26 11.10
C THR A 270 16.02 -6.89 10.06
N ALA A 271 15.53 -7.13 8.84
CA ALA A 271 16.35 -7.68 7.76
C ALA A 271 17.51 -6.75 7.39
N SER A 272 17.27 -5.44 7.35
CA SER A 272 18.31 -4.43 7.08
C SER A 272 19.38 -4.41 8.18
N ALA A 273 19.00 -4.56 9.45
CA ALA A 273 19.95 -4.69 10.55
C ALA A 273 20.79 -5.98 10.44
N GLN A 274 20.19 -7.10 10.02
CA GLN A 274 20.93 -8.34 9.74
C GLN A 274 21.90 -8.18 8.57
N ILE A 275 21.48 -7.53 7.48
CA ILE A 275 22.35 -7.22 6.34
C ILE A 275 23.52 -6.34 6.81
N SER A 276 23.27 -5.28 7.56
CA SER A 276 24.33 -4.40 8.08
C SER A 276 25.35 -5.16 8.93
N SER A 277 24.89 -6.08 9.79
CA SER A 277 25.77 -6.92 10.61
C SER A 277 26.60 -7.87 9.74
N GLY A 278 25.97 -8.58 8.80
CA GLY A 278 26.66 -9.48 7.87
C GLY A 278 27.66 -8.75 6.97
N ASN A 279 27.36 -7.50 6.62
CA ASN A 279 28.23 -6.66 5.82
C ASN A 279 29.46 -6.17 6.62
N SER A 280 29.30 -5.92 7.93
CA SER A 280 30.44 -5.66 8.82
C SER A 280 31.37 -6.88 8.94
N ASP A 281 30.82 -8.09 9.03
CA ASP A 281 31.61 -9.34 9.01
C ASP A 281 32.33 -9.52 7.68
N LEU A 282 31.64 -9.27 6.56
CA LEU A 282 32.24 -9.34 5.23
C LEU A 282 33.37 -8.30 5.06
N SER A 283 33.22 -7.09 5.61
CA SER A 283 34.27 -6.08 5.63
C SER A 283 35.51 -6.58 6.34
N LEU A 284 35.37 -7.11 7.56
CA LEU A 284 36.49 -7.66 8.35
C LEU A 284 37.19 -8.80 7.60
N ARG A 285 36.44 -9.70 6.98
CA ARG A 285 37.00 -10.80 6.18
C ARG A 285 37.71 -10.30 4.92
N THR A 286 37.18 -9.25 4.29
CA THR A 286 37.78 -8.62 3.10
C THR A 286 39.11 -7.94 3.46
N GLU A 287 39.18 -7.25 4.60
CA GLU A 287 40.43 -6.67 5.14
C GLU A 287 41.46 -7.76 5.47
N GLN A 288 41.04 -8.83 6.15
CA GLN A 288 41.92 -9.98 6.43
C GLN A 288 42.44 -10.63 5.14
N GLN A 289 41.57 -10.78 4.13
CA GLN A 289 41.94 -11.33 2.84
C GLN A 289 42.92 -10.41 2.09
N ALA A 290 42.72 -9.10 2.12
CA ALA A 290 43.66 -8.13 1.54
C ALA A 290 45.05 -8.24 2.18
N SER A 291 45.11 -8.33 3.51
CA SER A 291 46.37 -8.54 4.25
C SER A 291 47.05 -9.86 3.88
N ALA A 292 46.29 -10.95 3.80
CA ALA A 292 46.80 -12.25 3.37
C ALA A 292 47.34 -12.21 1.93
N LEU A 293 46.63 -11.56 1.01
CA LEU A 293 47.06 -11.39 -0.38
C LEU A 293 48.34 -10.55 -0.49
N GLN A 294 48.50 -9.49 0.30
CA GLN A 294 49.75 -8.72 0.36
C GLN A 294 50.93 -9.60 0.81
N GLN A 295 50.72 -10.42 1.84
CA GLN A 295 51.77 -11.32 2.35
C GLN A 295 52.10 -12.43 1.34
N THR A 296 51.10 -12.97 0.64
CA THR A 296 51.30 -13.92 -0.45
C THR A 296 52.04 -13.27 -1.62
N ALA A 297 51.67 -12.06 -2.05
CA ALA A 297 52.34 -11.33 -3.12
C ALA A 297 53.83 -11.10 -2.81
N ALA A 298 54.15 -10.63 -1.59
CA ALA A 298 55.53 -10.47 -1.14
C ALA A 298 56.30 -11.81 -1.14
N SER A 299 55.66 -12.89 -0.70
CA SER A 299 56.27 -14.23 -0.72
C SER A 299 56.51 -14.73 -2.16
N MET A 300 55.61 -14.43 -3.08
CA MET A 300 55.74 -14.77 -4.50
C MET A 300 56.87 -13.99 -5.17
N GLU A 301 57.05 -12.71 -4.83
CA GLU A 301 58.16 -11.89 -5.32
C GLU A 301 59.51 -12.42 -4.82
N GLN A 302 59.60 -12.76 -3.52
CA GLN A 302 60.79 -13.37 -2.93
C GLN A 302 61.08 -14.76 -3.55
N LEU A 303 60.07 -15.59 -3.76
CA LEU A 303 60.20 -16.88 -4.44
C LEU A 303 60.69 -16.70 -5.87
N GLY A 304 60.12 -15.75 -6.62
CA GLY A 304 60.54 -15.43 -7.98
C GLY A 304 62.00 -15.00 -8.07
N SER A 305 62.45 -14.16 -7.12
CA SER A 305 63.86 -13.79 -7.00
C SER A 305 64.76 -15.00 -6.71
N THR A 306 64.35 -15.86 -5.78
CA THR A 306 65.13 -17.03 -5.37
C THR A 306 65.25 -18.07 -6.49
N VAL A 307 64.15 -18.34 -7.19
CA VAL A 307 64.12 -19.28 -8.34
C VAL A 307 64.99 -18.75 -9.49
N ARG A 308 64.95 -17.44 -9.76
CA ARG A 308 65.81 -16.81 -10.76
C ARG A 308 67.29 -16.92 -10.38
N GLY A 309 67.62 -16.64 -9.12
CA GLY A 309 68.97 -16.84 -8.58
C GLY A 309 69.45 -18.30 -8.67
N ASN A 310 68.59 -19.28 -8.43
CA ASN A 310 68.92 -20.70 -8.60
C ASN A 310 69.22 -21.06 -10.06
N ALA A 311 68.45 -20.52 -11.02
CA ALA A 311 68.69 -20.73 -12.43
C ALA A 311 70.06 -20.17 -12.88
N ASP A 312 70.39 -18.96 -12.42
CA ASP A 312 71.66 -18.30 -12.72
C ASP A 312 72.85 -19.02 -12.07
N ASN A 313 72.69 -19.48 -10.83
CA ASN A 313 73.69 -20.27 -10.11
C ASN A 313 73.93 -21.63 -10.79
N ALA A 314 72.86 -22.32 -11.20
CA ALA A 314 72.98 -23.59 -11.92
C ALA A 314 73.69 -23.40 -13.27
N GLN A 315 73.38 -22.32 -14.00
CA GLN A 315 74.08 -21.97 -15.23
C GLN A 315 75.57 -21.68 -15.00
N SER A 316 75.90 -20.93 -13.94
CA SER A 316 77.29 -20.62 -13.58
C SER A 316 78.05 -21.88 -13.16
N ALA A 317 77.44 -22.75 -12.35
CA ALA A 317 78.00 -24.03 -11.95
C ALA A 317 78.23 -24.96 -13.15
N ASN A 318 77.30 -24.98 -14.11
CA ASN A 318 77.45 -25.72 -15.36
C ASN A 318 78.66 -25.25 -16.17
N GLN A 319 78.88 -23.94 -16.30
CA GLN A 319 80.06 -23.39 -16.97
C GLN A 319 81.36 -23.77 -16.24
N LEU A 320 81.35 -23.71 -14.91
CA LEU A 320 82.51 -24.07 -14.08
C LEU A 320 82.84 -25.57 -14.21
N ALA A 321 81.83 -26.43 -14.21
CA ALA A 321 81.96 -27.86 -14.43
C ALA A 321 82.53 -28.18 -15.82
N GLN A 322 82.04 -27.51 -16.88
CA GLN A 322 82.60 -27.67 -18.23
C GLN A 322 84.08 -27.25 -18.29
N ALA A 323 84.46 -26.14 -17.66
CA ALA A 323 85.85 -25.70 -17.58
C ALA A 323 86.72 -26.71 -16.82
N ALA A 324 86.24 -27.21 -15.67
CA ALA A 324 86.93 -28.24 -14.89
C ALA A 324 87.10 -29.55 -15.67
N SER A 325 86.08 -29.98 -16.42
CA SER A 325 86.14 -31.15 -17.30
C SER A 325 87.22 -30.98 -18.38
N GLN A 326 87.32 -29.78 -18.98
CA GLN A 326 88.34 -29.49 -19.98
C GLN A 326 89.76 -29.52 -19.39
N VAL A 327 89.95 -29.05 -18.16
CA VAL A 327 91.23 -29.14 -17.45
C VAL A 327 91.58 -30.60 -17.13
N ALA A 328 90.62 -31.38 -16.63
CA ALA A 328 90.81 -32.79 -16.34
C ALA A 328 91.16 -33.60 -17.61
N LEU A 329 90.50 -33.34 -18.74
CA LEU A 329 90.84 -33.94 -20.03
C LEU A 329 92.28 -33.61 -20.47
N LYS A 330 92.71 -32.35 -20.33
CA LYS A 330 94.11 -31.98 -20.60
C LYS A 330 95.08 -32.69 -19.65
N GLY A 331 94.71 -32.84 -18.38
CA GLY A 331 95.47 -33.61 -17.39
C GLY A 331 95.62 -35.09 -17.79
N GLY A 332 94.54 -35.71 -18.25
CA GLY A 332 94.55 -37.10 -18.74
C GLY A 332 95.47 -37.28 -19.94
N VAL A 333 95.46 -36.35 -20.90
CA VAL A 333 96.40 -36.36 -22.04
C VAL A 333 97.86 -36.24 -21.57
N ALA A 334 98.15 -35.34 -20.62
CA ALA A 334 99.50 -35.18 -20.08
C ALA A 334 99.98 -36.45 -19.34
N VAL A 335 99.11 -37.06 -18.54
CA VAL A 335 99.40 -38.35 -17.87
C VAL A 335 99.67 -39.46 -18.90
N GLY A 336 98.87 -39.54 -19.97
CA GLY A 336 99.10 -40.49 -21.06
C GLY A 336 100.46 -40.29 -21.75
N GLN A 337 100.91 -39.04 -21.92
CA GLN A 337 102.26 -38.75 -22.44
C GLN A 337 103.37 -39.22 -21.48
N VAL A 338 103.18 -39.07 -20.16
CA VAL A 338 104.12 -39.55 -19.14
C VAL A 338 104.22 -41.08 -19.17
N VAL A 339 103.09 -41.79 -19.25
CA VAL A 339 103.08 -43.26 -19.41
C VAL A 339 103.86 -43.68 -20.65
N GLY A 340 103.62 -43.02 -21.79
CA GLY A 340 104.36 -43.29 -23.03
C GLY A 340 105.88 -43.09 -22.86
N THR A 341 106.28 -42.04 -22.16
CA THR A 341 107.70 -41.76 -21.88
C THR A 341 108.31 -42.78 -20.92
N MET A 342 107.59 -43.19 -19.87
CA MET A 342 108.04 -44.23 -18.93
C MET A 342 108.23 -45.58 -19.62
N ARG A 343 107.33 -45.96 -20.53
CA ARG A 343 107.49 -47.18 -21.35
C ARG A 343 108.74 -47.11 -22.22
N ALA A 344 108.97 -45.99 -22.90
CA ALA A 344 110.18 -45.79 -23.70
C ALA A 344 111.47 -45.86 -22.87
N ILE A 345 111.46 -45.31 -21.63
CA ILE A 345 112.60 -45.41 -20.70
C ILE A 345 112.81 -46.87 -20.26
N SER A 346 111.73 -47.61 -19.95
CA SER A 346 111.81 -49.02 -19.58
C SER A 346 112.41 -49.87 -20.70
N ASP A 347 111.92 -49.69 -21.94
CA ASP A 347 112.43 -50.37 -23.12
C ASP A 347 113.91 -50.03 -23.39
N SER A 348 114.28 -48.76 -23.27
CA SER A 348 115.68 -48.33 -23.41
C SER A 348 116.57 -48.92 -22.31
N SER A 349 116.07 -49.01 -21.08
CA SER A 349 116.82 -49.57 -19.94
C SER A 349 117.04 -51.08 -20.09
N ARG A 350 116.03 -51.83 -20.57
CA ARG A 350 116.18 -53.25 -20.93
C ARG A 350 117.24 -53.46 -22.01
N LYS A 351 117.23 -52.61 -23.05
CA LYS A 351 118.25 -52.66 -24.10
C LYS A 351 119.67 -52.39 -23.57
N ILE A 352 119.82 -51.47 -22.61
CA ILE A 352 121.10 -51.24 -21.93
C ILE A 352 121.49 -52.48 -21.12
N ALA A 353 120.57 -53.10 -20.37
CA ALA A 353 120.84 -54.32 -19.61
C ALA A 353 121.37 -55.46 -20.50
N ASP A 354 120.80 -55.63 -21.69
CA ASP A 354 121.26 -56.60 -22.69
C ASP A 354 122.69 -56.30 -23.17
N ILE A 355 122.98 -55.03 -23.49
CA ILE A 355 124.32 -54.58 -23.91
C ILE A 355 125.35 -54.84 -22.79
N ILE A 356 125.02 -54.50 -21.55
CA ILE A 356 125.89 -54.73 -20.40
C ILE A 356 126.12 -56.23 -20.18
N GLY A 357 125.10 -57.07 -20.43
CA GLY A 357 125.24 -58.52 -20.44
C GLY A 357 126.26 -59.02 -21.47
N VAL A 358 126.28 -58.43 -22.67
CA VAL A 358 127.31 -58.71 -23.68
C VAL A 358 128.70 -58.25 -23.22
N ILE A 359 128.82 -57.08 -22.59
CA ILE A 359 130.09 -56.56 -22.06
C ILE A 359 130.66 -57.45 -20.95
N ASP A 360 129.82 -57.93 -20.01
CA ASP A 360 130.24 -58.91 -18.99
C ASP A 360 130.71 -60.22 -19.65
N GLY A 361 130.03 -60.66 -20.70
CA GLY A 361 130.46 -61.78 -21.55
C GLY A 361 131.83 -61.57 -22.21
N ILE A 362 132.08 -60.39 -22.77
CA ILE A 362 133.37 -60.01 -23.36
C ILE A 362 134.46 -59.95 -22.29
N ALA A 363 134.18 -59.38 -21.12
CA ALA A 363 135.11 -59.32 -20.00
C ALA A 363 135.49 -60.72 -19.51
N PHE A 364 134.51 -61.64 -19.41
CA PHE A 364 134.74 -63.04 -19.09
C PHE A 364 135.63 -63.72 -20.14
N GLN A 365 135.31 -63.58 -21.43
CA GLN A 365 136.14 -64.11 -22.52
C GLN A 365 137.56 -63.55 -22.47
N THR A 366 137.72 -62.24 -22.24
CA THR A 366 139.02 -61.57 -22.12
C THR A 366 139.82 -62.09 -20.93
N ASN A 367 139.17 -62.34 -19.79
CA ASN A 367 139.78 -62.94 -18.60
C ASN A 367 140.27 -64.37 -18.86
N ILE A 368 139.53 -65.18 -19.63
CA ILE A 368 139.95 -66.53 -20.04
C ILE A 368 141.12 -66.46 -21.04
N LEU A 369 141.07 -65.56 -22.04
CA LEU A 369 142.18 -65.34 -22.97
C LEU A 369 143.46 -64.91 -22.24
N ALA A 370 143.34 -63.98 -21.27
CA ALA A 370 144.45 -63.50 -20.47
C ALA A 370 145.04 -64.59 -19.56
N LEU A 371 144.18 -65.44 -18.97
CA LEU A 371 144.63 -66.63 -18.23
C LEU A 371 145.41 -67.60 -19.14
N ASN A 372 144.88 -67.90 -20.32
CA ASN A 372 145.55 -68.76 -21.30
C ASN A 372 146.91 -68.18 -21.74
N ALA A 373 146.97 -66.86 -21.97
CA ALA A 373 148.21 -66.17 -22.30
C ALA A 373 149.22 -66.18 -21.14
N ALA A 374 148.77 -66.01 -19.89
CA ALA A 374 149.64 -66.11 -18.71
C ALA A 374 150.20 -67.52 -18.51
N VAL A 375 149.41 -68.56 -18.80
CA VAL A 375 149.86 -69.96 -18.76
C VAL A 375 150.92 -70.22 -19.84
N GLU A 376 150.69 -69.77 -21.07
CA GLU A 376 151.66 -69.96 -22.16
C GLU A 376 152.94 -69.13 -21.95
N ALA A 377 152.83 -67.94 -21.36
CA ALA A 377 153.98 -67.13 -20.95
C ALA A 377 154.80 -67.80 -19.83
N ALA A 378 154.16 -68.45 -18.86
CA ALA A 378 154.84 -69.25 -17.84
C ALA A 378 155.56 -70.48 -18.45
N ARG A 379 155.00 -71.04 -19.53
CA ARG A 379 155.57 -72.16 -20.28
C ARG A 379 156.84 -71.78 -21.06
N ALA A 380 156.97 -70.51 -21.47
CA ALA A 380 158.12 -69.97 -22.19
C ALA A 380 159.32 -69.57 -21.28
N GLY A 381 159.22 -69.73 -19.96
CA GLY A 381 160.32 -69.47 -19.01
C GLY A 381 160.78 -68.01 -18.96
N GLU A 382 162.09 -67.74 -18.87
CA GLU A 382 162.64 -66.38 -18.72
C GLU A 382 162.33 -65.45 -19.91
N GLN A 383 162.11 -65.98 -21.11
CA GLN A 383 161.73 -65.19 -22.30
C GLN A 383 160.26 -64.70 -22.25
N GLY A 384 159.42 -65.31 -21.42
CA GLY A 384 157.99 -65.01 -21.31
C GLY A 384 157.63 -63.98 -20.24
N ARG A 385 158.58 -63.52 -19.41
CA ARG A 385 158.29 -62.64 -18.25
C ARG A 385 157.54 -61.35 -18.61
N GLY A 386 157.92 -60.69 -19.71
CA GLY A 386 157.22 -59.49 -20.18
C GLY A 386 155.77 -59.76 -20.60
N PHE A 387 155.53 -60.88 -21.29
CA PHE A 387 154.18 -61.31 -21.69
C PHE A 387 153.33 -61.75 -20.49
N ALA A 388 153.92 -62.39 -19.49
CA ALA A 388 153.21 -62.79 -18.27
C ALA A 388 152.70 -61.58 -17.47
N VAL A 389 153.49 -60.50 -17.39
CA VAL A 389 153.06 -59.24 -16.75
C VAL A 389 151.90 -58.60 -17.51
N VAL A 390 152.00 -58.51 -18.85
CA VAL A 390 150.90 -57.97 -19.67
C VAL A 390 149.64 -58.84 -19.56
N ALA A 391 149.77 -60.16 -19.58
CA ALA A 391 148.65 -61.08 -19.42
C ALA A 391 147.98 -60.94 -18.03
N SER A 392 148.77 -60.75 -16.96
CA SER A 392 148.24 -60.47 -15.62
C SER A 392 147.52 -59.12 -15.56
N GLU A 393 148.06 -58.09 -16.22
CA GLU A 393 147.43 -56.75 -16.26
C GLU A 393 146.11 -56.77 -17.05
N VAL A 394 146.09 -57.45 -18.21
CA VAL A 394 144.87 -57.67 -19.01
C VAL A 394 143.83 -58.46 -18.21
N ARG A 395 144.25 -59.45 -17.43
CA ARG A 395 143.37 -60.23 -16.56
C ARG A 395 142.75 -59.37 -15.46
N THR A 396 143.56 -58.54 -14.80
CA THR A 396 143.09 -57.58 -13.78
C THR A 396 142.11 -56.57 -14.39
N LEU A 397 142.40 -56.05 -15.59
CA LEU A 397 141.52 -55.12 -16.31
C LEU A 397 140.19 -55.79 -16.71
N ALA A 398 140.23 -57.04 -17.16
CA ALA A 398 139.04 -57.83 -17.47
C ALA A 398 138.19 -58.10 -16.21
N GLY A 399 138.83 -58.42 -15.07
CA GLY A 399 138.15 -58.55 -13.78
C GLY A 399 137.45 -57.26 -13.33
N ARG A 400 138.15 -56.12 -13.42
CA ARG A 400 137.58 -54.79 -13.14
C ARG A 400 136.43 -54.44 -14.09
N SER A 401 136.53 -54.83 -15.37
CA SER A 401 135.47 -54.60 -16.37
C SER A 401 134.23 -55.44 -16.08
N ALA A 402 134.39 -56.69 -15.66
CA ALA A 402 133.27 -57.56 -15.25
C ALA A 402 132.59 -57.05 -13.97
N GLU A 403 133.36 -56.59 -13.00
CA GLU A 403 132.82 -55.99 -11.77
C GLU A 403 132.01 -54.72 -12.07
N ALA A 404 132.57 -53.80 -12.86
CA ALA A 404 131.87 -52.60 -13.31
C ALA A 404 130.61 -52.93 -14.14
N ALA A 405 130.68 -53.93 -15.02
CA ALA A 405 129.52 -54.38 -15.78
C ALA A 405 128.40 -54.93 -14.87
N ARG A 406 128.73 -55.70 -13.83
CA ARG A 406 127.74 -56.18 -12.85
C ARG A 406 127.14 -55.06 -12.02
N GLU A 407 127.93 -54.07 -11.62
CA GLU A 407 127.44 -52.89 -10.90
C GLU A 407 126.46 -52.08 -11.76
N ILE A 408 126.81 -51.81 -13.02
CA ILE A 408 125.90 -51.15 -13.98
C ILE A 408 124.64 -51.99 -14.19
N LYS A 409 124.76 -53.32 -14.36
CA LYS A 409 123.61 -54.20 -14.54
C LYS A 409 122.64 -54.13 -13.34
N SER A 410 123.19 -54.09 -12.12
CA SER A 410 122.40 -53.92 -10.89
C SER A 410 121.65 -52.57 -10.89
N LEU A 411 122.35 -51.47 -11.21
CA LEU A 411 121.75 -50.14 -11.29
C LEU A 411 120.66 -50.03 -12.36
N ILE A 412 120.86 -50.67 -13.52
CA ILE A 412 119.86 -50.70 -14.60
C ILE A 412 118.65 -51.52 -14.18
N ASN A 413 118.82 -52.69 -13.56
CA ASN A 413 117.70 -53.49 -13.05
C ASN A 413 116.89 -52.70 -12.01
N ALA A 414 117.56 -52.03 -11.07
CA ALA A 414 116.89 -51.16 -10.11
C ALA A 414 116.17 -49.98 -10.77
N SER A 415 116.71 -49.46 -11.89
CA SER A 415 116.05 -48.41 -12.66
C SER A 415 114.81 -48.92 -13.40
N VAL A 416 114.86 -50.12 -13.99
CA VAL A 416 113.70 -50.77 -14.62
C VAL A 416 112.59 -50.98 -13.60
N GLU A 417 112.90 -51.52 -12.41
CA GLU A 417 111.93 -51.73 -11.34
C GLU A 417 111.26 -50.42 -10.89
N ARG A 418 112.04 -49.34 -10.72
CA ARG A 418 111.49 -48.01 -10.37
C ARG A 418 110.59 -47.44 -11.48
N VAL A 419 110.96 -47.65 -12.75
CA VAL A 419 110.15 -47.20 -13.90
C VAL A 419 108.86 -48.02 -14.01
N GLU A 420 108.89 -49.32 -13.74
CA GLU A 420 107.69 -50.16 -13.70
C GLU A 420 106.73 -49.74 -12.57
N LEU A 421 107.26 -49.48 -11.36
CA LEU A 421 106.48 -48.91 -10.25
C LEU A 421 105.92 -47.53 -10.61
N GLY A 422 106.72 -46.68 -11.26
CA GLY A 422 106.27 -45.38 -11.73
C GLY A 422 105.16 -45.48 -12.78
N CYS A 423 105.26 -46.43 -13.72
CA CYS A 423 104.23 -46.68 -14.72
C CYS A 423 102.91 -47.09 -14.06
N ALA A 424 102.94 -48.00 -13.08
CA ALA A 424 101.75 -48.42 -12.35
C ALA A 424 101.08 -47.27 -11.58
N GLN A 425 101.86 -46.39 -10.94
CA GLN A 425 101.32 -45.21 -10.24
C GLN A 425 100.68 -44.21 -11.22
N VAL A 426 101.32 -43.97 -12.36
CA VAL A 426 100.82 -43.03 -13.37
C VAL A 426 99.58 -43.59 -14.10
N ASP A 427 99.53 -44.90 -14.37
CA ASP A 427 98.34 -45.58 -14.90
C ASP A 427 97.16 -45.44 -13.92
N SER A 428 97.40 -45.65 -12.61
CA SER A 428 96.37 -45.44 -11.58
C SER A 428 95.92 -43.97 -11.53
N ALA A 429 96.83 -43.01 -11.63
CA ALA A 429 96.49 -41.60 -11.70
C ALA A 429 95.65 -41.27 -12.95
N GLY A 430 95.94 -41.92 -14.08
CA GLY A 430 95.14 -41.83 -15.31
C GLY A 430 93.71 -42.30 -15.12
N ALA A 431 93.51 -43.47 -14.51
CA ALA A 431 92.19 -44.01 -14.19
C ALA A 431 91.40 -43.07 -13.25
N THR A 432 92.06 -42.50 -12.23
CA THR A 432 91.41 -41.51 -11.34
C THR A 432 91.00 -40.24 -12.09
N ILE A 433 91.77 -39.78 -13.08
CA ILE A 433 91.37 -38.64 -13.91
C ILE A 433 90.12 -38.98 -14.75
N GLU A 434 90.00 -40.19 -15.29
CA GLU A 434 88.81 -40.62 -16.02
C GLU A 434 87.56 -40.65 -15.13
N GLU A 435 87.68 -41.14 -13.89
CA GLU A 435 86.60 -41.10 -12.89
C GLU A 435 86.20 -39.65 -12.56
N VAL A 436 87.17 -38.75 -12.39
CA VAL A 436 86.91 -37.32 -12.15
C VAL A 436 86.17 -36.69 -13.34
N VAL A 437 86.56 -36.99 -14.58
CA VAL A 437 85.85 -36.49 -15.78
C VAL A 437 84.40 -37.00 -15.80
N ALA A 438 84.18 -38.28 -15.48
CA ALA A 438 82.83 -38.86 -15.40
C ALA A 438 81.97 -38.20 -14.30
N ALA A 439 82.54 -37.96 -13.12
CA ALA A 439 81.85 -37.28 -12.03
C ALA A 439 81.47 -35.83 -12.41
N ILE A 440 82.38 -35.09 -13.05
CA ILE A 440 82.11 -33.72 -13.51
C ILE A 440 81.01 -33.68 -14.58
N ARG A 441 80.94 -34.68 -15.47
CA ARG A 441 79.83 -34.80 -16.43
C ARG A 441 78.49 -34.98 -15.72
N SER A 442 78.43 -35.84 -14.72
CA SER A 442 77.21 -36.02 -13.91
C SER A 442 76.78 -34.71 -13.23
N VAL A 443 77.72 -33.91 -12.71
CA VAL A 443 77.43 -32.58 -12.17
C VAL A 443 76.85 -31.64 -13.25
N THR A 444 77.40 -31.68 -14.46
CA THR A 444 76.93 -30.88 -15.61
C THR A 444 75.49 -31.23 -15.96
N ASP A 445 75.15 -32.52 -16.00
CA ASP A 445 73.79 -33.01 -16.28
C ASP A 445 72.79 -32.55 -15.20
N ILE A 446 73.15 -32.71 -13.91
CA ILE A 446 72.31 -32.25 -12.78
C ILE A 446 72.09 -30.73 -12.84
N MET A 447 73.13 -29.94 -13.14
CA MET A 447 72.97 -28.49 -13.28
C MET A 447 72.05 -28.12 -14.45
N GLY A 448 72.08 -28.89 -15.54
CA GLY A 448 71.15 -28.76 -16.66
C GLY A 448 69.70 -28.98 -16.24
N GLU A 449 69.43 -30.05 -15.48
CA GLU A 449 68.11 -30.37 -14.92
C GLU A 449 67.62 -29.28 -13.95
N ILE A 450 68.47 -28.82 -13.02
CA ILE A 450 68.12 -27.74 -12.08
C ILE A 450 67.78 -26.44 -12.83
N SER A 451 68.54 -26.09 -13.87
CA SER A 451 68.28 -24.90 -14.68
C SER A 451 66.94 -25.00 -15.42
N ALA A 452 66.61 -26.18 -15.97
CA ALA A 452 65.32 -26.43 -16.60
C ALA A 452 64.15 -26.35 -15.61
N ALA A 453 64.25 -27.04 -14.47
CA ALA A 453 63.25 -27.02 -13.41
C ALA A 453 63.05 -25.60 -12.84
N SER A 454 64.13 -24.83 -12.66
CA SER A 454 64.05 -23.45 -12.18
C SER A 454 63.34 -22.53 -13.19
N ARG A 455 63.52 -22.73 -14.50
CA ARG A 455 62.77 -21.98 -15.53
C ARG A 455 61.28 -22.29 -15.48
N GLU A 456 60.91 -23.56 -15.32
CA GLU A 456 59.51 -23.98 -15.19
C GLU A 456 58.88 -23.39 -13.91
N GLN A 457 59.58 -23.48 -12.77
CA GLN A 457 59.16 -22.84 -11.52
C GLN A 457 58.98 -21.33 -11.67
N SER A 458 59.87 -20.65 -12.40
CA SER A 458 59.76 -19.20 -12.61
C SER A 458 58.49 -18.84 -13.39
N SER A 459 58.14 -19.64 -14.41
CA SER A 459 56.88 -19.49 -15.13
C SER A 459 55.67 -19.74 -14.22
N GLY A 460 55.70 -20.80 -13.41
CA GLY A 460 54.63 -21.11 -12.45
C GLY A 460 54.44 -20.01 -11.40
N VAL A 461 55.54 -19.45 -10.87
CA VAL A 461 55.52 -18.31 -9.94
C VAL A 461 54.88 -17.08 -10.60
N SER A 462 55.22 -16.79 -11.86
CA SER A 462 54.62 -15.67 -12.59
C SER A 462 53.10 -15.83 -12.75
N GLN A 463 52.64 -17.04 -13.08
CA GLN A 463 51.23 -17.33 -13.28
C GLN A 463 50.43 -17.24 -11.98
N VAL A 464 51.00 -17.72 -10.86
CA VAL A 464 50.40 -17.52 -9.53
C VAL A 464 50.38 -16.04 -9.15
N GLY A 465 51.41 -15.27 -9.51
CA GLY A 465 51.43 -13.81 -9.33
C GLY A 465 50.27 -13.10 -10.04
N GLU A 466 49.99 -13.46 -11.29
CA GLU A 466 48.83 -12.94 -12.04
C GLU A 466 47.50 -13.31 -11.35
N ALA A 467 47.37 -14.55 -10.86
CA ALA A 467 46.19 -14.99 -10.13
C ALA A 467 45.98 -14.20 -8.83
N VAL A 468 47.05 -13.93 -8.07
CA VAL A 468 47.02 -13.09 -6.86
C VAL A 468 46.60 -11.65 -7.21
N ALA A 469 47.10 -11.08 -8.31
CA ALA A 469 46.67 -9.75 -8.77
C ALA A 469 45.20 -9.69 -9.20
N HIS A 470 44.66 -10.77 -9.76
CA HIS A 470 43.23 -10.91 -10.02
C HIS A 470 42.40 -11.00 -8.73
N MET A 471 42.88 -11.77 -7.74
CA MET A 471 42.23 -11.86 -6.43
C MET A 471 42.23 -10.51 -5.70
N ASP A 472 43.32 -9.74 -5.78
CA ASP A 472 43.41 -8.40 -5.18
C ASP A 472 42.36 -7.45 -5.76
N ARG A 473 42.20 -7.42 -7.10
CA ARG A 473 41.13 -6.65 -7.74
C ARG A 473 39.73 -7.06 -7.26
N ALA A 474 39.46 -8.37 -7.19
CA ALA A 474 38.18 -8.86 -6.69
C ALA A 474 37.96 -8.50 -5.20
N THR A 475 39.01 -8.51 -4.39
CA THR A 475 38.97 -8.06 -2.99
C THR A 475 38.66 -6.56 -2.88
N GLN A 476 39.22 -5.73 -3.75
CA GLN A 476 38.89 -4.30 -3.81
C GLN A 476 37.43 -4.05 -4.26
N GLU A 477 36.96 -4.79 -5.27
CA GLU A 477 35.55 -4.73 -5.71
C GLU A 477 34.60 -5.17 -4.59
N ASN A 478 34.95 -6.23 -3.84
CA ASN A 478 34.18 -6.66 -2.67
C ASN A 478 34.13 -5.57 -1.60
N ALA A 479 35.23 -4.86 -1.33
CA ALA A 479 35.24 -3.75 -0.38
C ALA A 479 34.27 -2.63 -0.82
N ALA A 480 34.26 -2.26 -2.11
CA ALA A 480 33.32 -1.29 -2.65
C ALA A 480 31.86 -1.77 -2.57
N LEU A 481 31.60 -3.05 -2.88
CA LEU A 481 30.27 -3.66 -2.78
C LEU A 481 29.78 -3.71 -1.34
N VAL A 482 30.67 -3.98 -0.38
CA VAL A 482 30.37 -3.90 1.05
C VAL A 482 29.96 -2.47 1.40
N GLU A 483 30.71 -1.45 1.02
CA GLU A 483 30.35 -0.06 1.33
C GLU A 483 28.98 0.33 0.73
N GLN A 484 28.72 -0.03 -0.52
CA GLN A 484 27.42 0.20 -1.17
C GLN A 484 26.28 -0.56 -0.49
N SER A 485 26.51 -1.81 -0.08
CA SER A 485 25.52 -2.65 0.60
C SER A 485 25.20 -2.12 2.01
N ALA A 486 26.18 -1.59 2.73
CA ALA A 486 25.96 -0.92 4.01
C ALA A 486 25.08 0.32 3.83
N ALA A 487 25.39 1.16 2.83
CA ALA A 487 24.59 2.35 2.54
C ALA A 487 23.14 2.01 2.15
N ALA A 488 22.96 0.97 1.32
CA ALA A 488 21.64 0.49 0.93
C ALA A 488 20.84 -0.06 2.12
N ALA A 489 21.47 -0.86 2.98
CA ALA A 489 20.84 -1.41 4.18
C ALA A 489 20.42 -0.30 5.16
N GLU A 490 21.25 0.72 5.38
CA GLU A 490 20.89 1.85 6.23
C GLU A 490 19.73 2.67 5.61
N SER A 491 19.74 2.90 4.30
CA SER A 491 18.62 3.55 3.61
C SER A 491 17.30 2.76 3.76
N LEU A 492 17.34 1.43 3.62
CA LEU A 492 16.16 0.58 3.80
C LEU A 492 15.64 0.62 5.24
N LYS A 493 16.54 0.60 6.22
CA LYS A 493 16.20 0.76 7.64
C LYS A 493 15.52 2.10 7.91
N LEU A 494 16.04 3.20 7.37
CA LEU A 494 15.44 4.53 7.51
C LEU A 494 14.06 4.62 6.84
N GLN A 495 13.91 4.07 5.63
CA GLN A 495 12.61 4.01 4.93
C GLN A 495 11.59 3.18 5.71
N ALA A 496 12.01 2.05 6.28
CA ALA A 496 11.15 1.23 7.13
C ALA A 496 10.71 1.98 8.39
N GLN A 497 11.62 2.70 9.05
CA GLN A 497 11.28 3.55 10.21
C GLN A 497 10.31 4.68 9.82
N GLN A 498 10.49 5.31 8.66
CA GLN A 498 9.57 6.32 8.14
C GLN A 498 8.19 5.73 7.84
N LEU A 499 8.11 4.51 7.30
CA LEU A 499 6.84 3.80 7.09
C LEU A 499 6.14 3.52 8.42
N VAL A 500 6.85 2.99 9.42
CA VAL A 500 6.32 2.78 10.77
C VAL A 500 5.82 4.09 11.37
N GLY A 501 6.61 5.17 11.26
CA GLY A 501 6.24 6.49 11.75
C GLY A 501 5.01 7.08 11.04
N SER A 502 4.90 6.88 9.72
CA SER A 502 3.76 7.36 8.92
C SER A 502 2.47 6.64 9.30
N VAL A 503 2.54 5.35 9.59
CA VAL A 503 1.37 4.58 10.02
C VAL A 503 1.09 4.68 11.52
N ALA A 504 2.03 5.20 12.32
CA ALA A 504 1.86 5.37 13.77
C ALA A 504 0.78 6.41 14.15
N VAL A 505 0.41 7.30 13.21
CA VAL A 505 -0.74 8.20 13.38
C VAL A 505 -2.04 7.41 13.53
N PHE A 506 -2.12 6.21 12.93
CA PHE A 506 -3.30 5.36 13.02
C PHE A 506 -3.33 4.58 14.34
N LYS A 507 -4.34 4.86 15.17
CA LYS A 507 -4.61 4.13 16.41
C LYS A 507 -5.44 2.89 16.10
N LEU A 508 -4.92 1.73 16.47
CA LEU A 508 -5.61 0.45 16.32
C LEU A 508 -6.26 0.06 17.64
N ALA A 509 -7.39 -0.65 17.58
CA ALA A 509 -7.95 -1.30 18.75
C ALA A 509 -6.92 -2.28 19.31
N SER A 510 -6.59 -2.11 20.59
CA SER A 510 -5.69 -2.97 21.36
C SER A 510 -6.27 -4.37 21.54
#